data_AF-A0A3M1K1H9-F1
#
_entry.id   AF-A0A3M1K1H9-F1
#
_cell.length_a   1.000
_cell.length_b   1.000
_cell.length_c   1.000
_cell.angle_alpha   90.00
_cell.angle_beta   90.00
_cell.angle_gamma   90.00
#
_symmetry.space_group_name_H-M   'P 1'
#
loop_
_entity.id
_entity.type
_entity.pdbx_description
1 polymer ?
#
loop_
_entity_poly.entity_id
_entity_poly.type
_entity_poly.pdbx_seq_one_letter_code
_entity_poly.pdbx_strand_id
1 'polypeptide(L)'
;PCHGTGAQGGRGYPNLNDDAWLWGGTLEDIHTTLKYGIRSTHEETRYSEMLAFLRDGILSRDEVDAVVEYVLALSGQEADAALAERGRAVFESNCTACHMEDGTGDRTQGAPNLTDQIWLYGGDRDTIWQSVANGRRGVMPAWQDRLDPLTIKSLAVYVHALGGGE
;
A
#
# COMPACT_ATOMS: atom_id res chain seq x y z
N PRO A 1 18.75 6.63 3.71
CA PRO A 1 17.56 6.50 4.59
C PRO A 1 16.33 6.11 3.76
N CYS A 2 15.53 5.13 4.21
CA CYS A 2 14.37 4.64 3.46
C CYS A 2 13.21 5.65 3.44
N HIS A 3 12.84 6.19 4.60
CA HIS A 3 11.73 7.13 4.75
C HIS A 3 12.15 8.60 4.63
N GLY A 4 13.32 8.89 4.07
CA GLY A 4 13.87 10.25 4.05
C GLY A 4 14.36 10.76 5.41
N THR A 5 15.02 11.91 5.43
CA THR A 5 15.55 12.51 6.67
C THR A 5 14.51 13.27 7.47
N GLY A 6 13.47 13.74 6.80
CA GLY A 6 12.30 14.38 7.43
C GLY A 6 11.09 13.45 7.44
N ALA A 7 11.30 12.13 7.37
CA ALA A 7 10.24 11.11 7.35
C ALA A 7 9.22 11.25 6.19
N GLN A 8 9.54 12.05 5.16
CA GLN A 8 8.65 12.35 4.05
C GLN A 8 8.43 11.19 3.08
N GLY A 9 9.13 10.08 3.27
CA GLY A 9 9.08 8.93 2.37
C GLY A 9 9.77 9.19 1.03
N GLY A 10 9.34 8.43 0.03
CA GLY A 10 9.81 8.48 -1.35
C GLY A 10 9.11 7.44 -2.19
N ARG A 11 9.46 7.31 -3.48
CA ARG A 11 8.83 6.28 -4.32
C ARG A 11 9.07 4.88 -3.74
N GLY A 12 7.99 4.19 -3.38
CA GLY A 12 8.02 2.87 -2.74
C GLY A 12 8.28 2.88 -1.23
N TYR A 13 8.40 4.05 -0.60
CA TYR A 13 8.56 4.21 0.85
C TYR A 13 7.49 5.17 1.40
N PRO A 14 6.65 4.71 2.34
CA PRO A 14 5.59 5.55 2.90
C PRO A 14 6.13 6.85 3.50
N ASN A 15 5.38 7.93 3.30
CA ASN A 15 5.51 9.15 4.08
C ASN A 15 4.96 8.88 5.48
N LEU A 16 5.72 9.21 6.51
CA LEU A 16 5.34 8.98 7.90
C LEU A 16 4.85 10.27 8.58
N ASN A 17 4.73 11.37 7.83
CA ASN A 17 4.21 12.65 8.30
C ASN A 17 2.76 12.91 7.87
N ASP A 18 2.16 12.01 7.09
CA ASP A 18 0.76 12.12 6.70
C ASP A 18 -0.10 11.10 7.46
N ASP A 19 -1.41 11.19 7.25
CA ASP A 19 -2.40 10.34 7.91
C ASP A 19 -2.75 9.08 7.08
N ALA A 20 -1.94 8.77 6.05
CA ALA A 20 -2.20 7.67 5.11
C ALA A 20 -1.48 6.38 5.52
N TRP A 21 -2.07 5.69 6.50
CA TRP A 21 -1.47 4.52 7.12
C TRP A 21 -1.97 3.19 6.54
N LEU A 22 -1.08 2.49 5.82
CA LEU A 22 -1.36 1.15 5.27
C LEU A 22 -1.74 0.12 6.33
N TRP A 23 -1.15 0.19 7.52
CA TRP A 23 -1.26 -0.86 8.55
C TRP A 23 -1.76 -0.35 9.91
N GLY A 24 -2.51 0.75 9.94
CA GLY A 24 -2.86 1.40 11.20
C GLY A 24 -1.87 2.50 11.60
N GLY A 25 -2.37 3.62 12.11
CA GLY A 25 -1.58 4.77 12.57
C GLY A 25 -1.51 4.88 14.08
N THR A 26 -2.17 4.00 14.84
CA THR A 26 -2.12 4.02 16.30
C THR A 26 -0.70 3.71 16.81
N LEU A 27 -0.38 4.13 18.04
CA LEU A 27 0.90 3.80 18.69
C LEU A 27 1.20 2.29 18.68
N GLU A 28 0.18 1.46 18.88
CA GLU A 28 0.35 0.01 18.90
C GLU A 28 0.61 -0.57 17.49
N ASP A 29 -0.04 -0.03 16.46
CA ASP A 29 0.20 -0.42 15.08
C ASP A 29 1.61 -0.07 14.59
N ILE A 30 2.04 1.16 14.88
CA ILE A 30 3.37 1.64 14.54
C ILE A 30 4.42 0.80 15.28
N HIS A 31 4.23 0.60 16.59
CA HIS A 31 5.14 -0.22 17.40
C HIS A 31 5.23 -1.66 16.87
N THR A 32 4.11 -2.27 16.49
CA THR A 32 4.06 -3.62 15.92
C THR A 32 4.83 -3.69 14.60
N THR A 33 4.63 -2.71 13.70
CA THR A 33 5.36 -2.62 12.43
C THR A 33 6.86 -2.46 12.66
N LEU A 34 7.27 -1.58 13.57
CA LEU A 34 8.69 -1.40 13.91
C LEU A 34 9.30 -2.69 14.48
N LYS A 35 8.58 -3.34 15.39
CA LYS A 35 9.08 -4.52 16.09
C LYS A 35 9.26 -5.71 15.14
N TYR A 36 8.20 -6.08 14.42
CA TYR A 36 8.15 -7.31 13.62
C TYR A 36 8.33 -7.11 12.12
N GLY A 37 8.27 -5.88 11.63
CA GLY A 37 8.43 -5.57 10.21
C GLY A 37 7.26 -6.03 9.33
N ILE A 38 7.37 -5.73 8.04
CA ILE A 38 6.49 -6.18 6.97
C ILE A 38 7.29 -7.08 6.05
N ARG A 39 6.82 -8.32 5.86
CA ARG A 39 7.52 -9.38 5.10
C ARG A 39 8.96 -9.57 5.57
N SER A 40 9.16 -9.49 6.89
CA SER A 40 10.43 -9.79 7.53
C SER A 40 10.59 -11.30 7.74
N THR A 41 11.68 -11.71 8.38
CA THR A 41 11.90 -13.12 8.78
C THR A 41 11.25 -13.47 10.12
N HIS A 42 10.57 -12.52 10.77
CA HIS A 42 9.91 -12.73 12.05
C HIS A 42 8.56 -13.44 11.88
N GLU A 43 8.17 -14.30 12.82
CA GLU A 43 6.90 -15.06 12.76
C GLU A 43 5.67 -14.15 12.82
N GLU A 44 5.71 -13.11 13.65
CA GLU A 44 4.65 -12.09 13.78
C GLU A 44 4.73 -10.97 12.73
N THR A 45 5.47 -11.16 11.63
CA THR A 45 5.59 -10.11 10.60
C THR A 45 4.24 -9.85 9.93
N ARG A 46 3.97 -8.57 9.65
CA ARG A 46 2.84 -8.19 8.79
C ARG A 46 3.13 -8.65 7.36
N TYR A 47 2.13 -9.14 6.64
CA TYR A 47 2.32 -9.66 5.28
C TYR A 47 1.40 -8.97 4.28
N SER A 48 1.98 -8.27 3.30
CA SER A 48 1.25 -7.76 2.14
C SER A 48 1.98 -8.07 0.85
N GLU A 49 1.23 -8.54 -0.14
CA GLU A 49 1.75 -8.77 -1.49
C GLU A 49 0.65 -8.44 -2.49
N MET A 50 0.90 -7.45 -3.36
CA MET A 50 0.08 -7.23 -4.53
C MET A 50 0.53 -8.23 -5.61
N LEU A 51 -0.40 -9.07 -6.06
CA LEU A 51 -0.14 -10.10 -7.05
C LEU A 51 0.24 -9.49 -8.40
N ALA A 52 0.98 -10.24 -9.22
CA ALA A 52 1.35 -9.83 -10.56
C ALA A 52 0.36 -10.40 -11.58
N PHE A 53 -0.80 -9.78 -11.69
CA PHE A 53 -1.94 -10.35 -12.41
C PHE A 53 -1.65 -10.66 -13.88
N LEU A 54 -0.90 -9.81 -14.59
CA LEU A 54 -0.51 -10.08 -15.97
C LEU A 54 0.62 -11.09 -16.06
N ARG A 55 1.71 -10.86 -15.32
CA ARG A 55 2.92 -11.67 -15.40
C ARG A 55 2.65 -13.13 -15.01
N ASP A 56 1.79 -13.32 -14.01
CA ASP A 56 1.43 -14.64 -13.50
C ASP A 56 0.25 -15.25 -14.28
N GLY A 57 -0.24 -14.58 -15.33
CA GLY A 57 -1.24 -15.09 -16.27
C GLY A 57 -2.67 -15.15 -15.73
N ILE A 58 -2.98 -14.41 -14.67
CA ILE A 58 -4.30 -14.35 -14.04
C ILE A 58 -5.25 -13.48 -14.88
N LEU A 59 -4.75 -12.36 -15.40
CA LEU A 59 -5.49 -11.43 -16.26
C LEU A 59 -4.77 -11.28 -17.60
N SER A 60 -5.55 -11.10 -18.66
CA SER A 60 -5.06 -10.66 -19.96
C SER A 60 -4.64 -9.19 -19.94
N ARG A 61 -3.89 -8.77 -20.98
CA ARG A 61 -3.47 -7.37 -21.11
C ARG A 61 -4.68 -6.43 -21.19
N ASP A 62 -5.73 -6.80 -21.91
CA ASP A 62 -6.93 -5.98 -22.06
C ASP A 62 -7.71 -5.84 -20.75
N GLU A 63 -7.73 -6.89 -19.91
CA GLU A 63 -8.33 -6.84 -18.57
C GLU A 63 -7.51 -5.95 -17.63
N VAL A 64 -6.18 -5.99 -17.73
CA VAL A 64 -5.31 -5.08 -16.98
C VAL A 64 -5.50 -3.63 -17.44
N ASP A 65 -5.53 -3.37 -18.74
CA ASP A 65 -5.79 -2.04 -19.29
C ASP A 65 -7.15 -1.52 -18.78
N ALA A 66 -8.19 -2.35 -18.78
CA ALA A 66 -9.52 -1.97 -18.28
C ALA A 66 -9.53 -1.66 -16.77
N VAL A 67 -8.95 -2.53 -15.93
CA VAL A 67 -8.97 -2.33 -14.47
C VAL A 67 -8.14 -1.12 -14.06
N VAL A 68 -7.07 -0.78 -14.79
CA VAL A 68 -6.29 0.44 -14.57
C VAL A 68 -7.15 1.68 -14.77
N GLU A 69 -7.96 1.74 -15.82
CA GLU A 69 -8.89 2.87 -16.04
C GLU A 69 -9.94 2.95 -14.93
N TYR A 70 -10.41 1.82 -14.44
CA TYR A 70 -11.34 1.80 -13.30
C TYR A 70 -10.70 2.35 -12.02
N VAL A 71 -9.46 1.96 -11.70
CA VAL A 71 -8.72 2.49 -10.55
C VAL A 71 -8.45 4.00 -10.69
N LEU A 72 -8.09 4.47 -11.90
CA LEU A 72 -7.96 5.90 -12.17
C LEU A 72 -9.29 6.63 -11.89
N ALA A 73 -10.42 6.07 -12.34
CA ALA A 73 -11.74 6.64 -12.09
C ALA A 73 -12.10 6.65 -10.59
N LEU A 74 -11.75 5.61 -9.81
CA LEU A 74 -11.98 5.55 -8.35
C LEU A 74 -11.29 6.71 -7.61
N SER A 75 -10.06 7.03 -8.01
CA SER A 75 -9.32 8.17 -7.46
C SER A 75 -9.76 9.54 -8.00
N GLY A 76 -10.72 9.59 -8.94
CA GLY A 76 -11.16 10.83 -9.58
C GLY A 76 -10.17 11.39 -10.62
N GLN A 77 -9.25 10.56 -11.12
CA GLN A 77 -8.33 10.91 -12.21
C GLN A 77 -8.99 10.76 -13.59
N GLU A 78 -8.39 11.35 -14.62
CA GLU A 78 -8.86 11.19 -16.00
C GLU A 78 -8.70 9.74 -16.48
N ALA A 79 -9.82 9.12 -16.84
CA ALA A 79 -9.90 7.74 -17.28
C ALA A 79 -10.74 7.59 -18.55
N ASP A 80 -10.46 6.57 -19.34
CA ASP A 80 -11.35 6.13 -20.42
C ASP A 80 -12.60 5.47 -19.82
N ALA A 81 -13.74 6.16 -19.90
CA ALA A 81 -14.99 5.71 -19.30
C ALA A 81 -15.48 4.35 -19.83
N ALA A 82 -15.23 4.03 -21.11
CA ALA A 82 -15.68 2.77 -21.70
C ALA A 82 -14.81 1.59 -21.23
N LEU A 83 -13.51 1.83 -21.02
CA LEU A 83 -12.61 0.86 -20.40
C LEU A 83 -12.89 0.72 -18.91
N ALA A 84 -13.09 1.81 -18.19
CA ALA A 84 -13.39 1.80 -16.75
C ALA A 84 -14.67 1.00 -16.42
N GLU A 85 -15.72 1.10 -17.24
CA GLU A 85 -16.93 0.30 -17.08
C GLU A 85 -16.66 -1.21 -17.18
N ARG A 86 -15.77 -1.62 -18.10
CA ARG A 86 -15.34 -3.03 -18.19
C ARG A 86 -14.43 -3.41 -17.02
N GLY A 87 -13.54 -2.49 -16.62
CA GLY A 87 -12.59 -2.66 -15.54
C GLY A 87 -13.26 -2.89 -14.20
N ARG A 88 -14.46 -2.34 -13.99
CA ARG A 88 -15.26 -2.57 -12.79
C ARG A 88 -15.49 -4.05 -12.52
N ALA A 89 -15.92 -4.82 -13.51
CA ALA A 89 -16.17 -6.26 -13.33
C ALA A 89 -14.88 -7.04 -13.00
N VAL A 90 -13.75 -6.63 -13.61
CA VAL A 90 -12.42 -7.20 -13.30
C VAL A 90 -12.03 -6.88 -11.86
N PHE A 91 -12.25 -5.64 -11.42
CA PHE A 91 -11.99 -5.19 -10.05
C PHE A 91 -12.84 -5.96 -9.03
N GLU A 92 -14.15 -6.05 -9.26
CA GLU A 92 -15.09 -6.79 -8.43
C GLU A 92 -14.67 -8.24 -8.21
N SER A 93 -14.12 -8.88 -9.26
CA SER A 93 -13.74 -10.29 -9.23
C SER A 93 -12.36 -10.56 -8.64
N ASN A 94 -11.42 -9.61 -8.71
CA ASN A 94 -10.00 -9.87 -8.43
C ASN A 94 -9.36 -8.95 -7.38
N CYS A 95 -9.92 -7.76 -7.16
CA CYS A 95 -9.26 -6.71 -6.39
C CYS A 95 -9.95 -6.43 -5.05
N THR A 96 -11.26 -6.63 -4.97
CA THR A 96 -12.09 -6.32 -3.79
C THR A 96 -11.73 -7.11 -2.54
N ALA A 97 -11.14 -8.31 -2.70
CA ALA A 97 -10.70 -9.15 -1.59
C ALA A 97 -9.64 -8.47 -0.69
N CYS A 98 -8.89 -7.51 -1.25
CA CYS A 98 -7.87 -6.74 -0.53
C CYS A 98 -8.19 -5.23 -0.52
N HIS A 99 -8.72 -4.71 -1.62
CA HIS A 99 -8.97 -3.27 -1.77
C HIS A 99 -10.39 -2.84 -1.42
N MET A 100 -11.23 -3.78 -0.95
CA MET A 100 -12.65 -3.56 -0.67
C MET A 100 -13.48 -3.23 -1.92
N GLU A 101 -14.80 -3.33 -1.82
CA GLU A 101 -15.71 -3.07 -2.95
C GLU A 101 -15.68 -1.62 -3.43
N ASP A 102 -15.47 -0.68 -2.51
CA ASP A 102 -15.39 0.75 -2.78
C ASP A 102 -13.96 1.25 -3.05
N GLY A 103 -12.96 0.37 -3.05
CA GLY A 103 -11.57 0.74 -3.26
C GLY A 103 -10.89 1.39 -2.06
N THR A 104 -11.52 1.43 -0.88
CA THR A 104 -10.97 2.12 0.30
C THR A 104 -9.76 1.40 0.94
N GLY A 105 -9.46 0.18 0.51
CA GLY A 105 -8.34 -0.59 1.04
C GLY A 105 -8.66 -1.33 2.34
N ASP A 106 -7.83 -2.31 2.66
CA ASP A 106 -7.90 -3.10 3.89
C ASP A 106 -6.61 -2.96 4.68
N ARG A 107 -6.70 -2.25 5.82
CA ARG A 107 -5.56 -1.99 6.71
C ARG A 107 -5.07 -3.24 7.43
N THR A 108 -5.89 -4.29 7.53
CA THR A 108 -5.48 -5.58 8.10
C THR A 108 -4.58 -6.37 7.13
N GLN A 109 -4.59 -6.01 5.85
CA GLN A 109 -3.77 -6.61 4.80
C GLN A 109 -2.71 -5.64 4.24
N GLY A 110 -2.64 -4.41 4.76
CA GLY A 110 -1.74 -3.40 4.22
C GLY A 110 -2.11 -2.91 2.82
N ALA A 111 -3.35 -3.13 2.38
CA ALA A 111 -3.82 -2.77 1.06
C ALA A 111 -4.19 -1.27 1.05
N PRO A 112 -3.58 -0.46 0.17
CA PRO A 112 -3.81 0.98 0.14
C PRO A 112 -5.23 1.33 -0.31
N ASN A 113 -5.68 2.50 0.14
CA ASN A 113 -6.83 3.19 -0.41
C ASN A 113 -6.53 3.62 -1.85
N LEU A 114 -7.42 3.26 -2.78
CA LEU A 114 -7.34 3.58 -4.20
C LEU A 114 -8.26 4.75 -4.59
N THR A 115 -9.02 5.29 -3.65
CA THR A 115 -9.98 6.40 -3.87
C THR A 115 -9.37 7.78 -3.61
N ASP A 116 -8.20 7.84 -2.98
CA ASP A 116 -7.49 9.09 -2.70
C ASP A 116 -6.36 9.35 -3.70
N GLN A 117 -5.61 10.43 -3.44
CA GLN A 117 -4.51 10.89 -4.30
C GLN A 117 -3.13 10.55 -3.70
N ILE A 118 -3.08 9.71 -2.67
CA ILE A 118 -1.86 9.38 -1.92
C ILE A 118 -1.31 8.05 -2.41
N TRP A 119 -0.33 8.12 -3.31
CA TRP A 119 0.23 6.94 -3.97
C TRP A 119 1.65 6.63 -3.51
N LEU A 120 1.86 5.41 -3.02
CA LEU A 120 3.18 4.94 -2.61
C LEU A 120 4.16 4.80 -3.79
N TYR A 121 3.70 4.25 -4.92
CA TYR A 121 4.54 3.96 -6.08
C TYR A 121 4.41 5.01 -7.20
N GLY A 122 3.38 5.85 -7.14
CA GLY A 122 2.93 6.78 -8.19
C GLY A 122 1.51 6.45 -8.66
N GLY A 123 0.68 7.48 -8.88
CA GLY A 123 -0.72 7.36 -9.28
C GLY A 123 -0.98 7.52 -10.78
N ASP A 124 0.07 7.72 -11.57
CA ASP A 124 -0.04 7.79 -13.02
C ASP A 124 -0.41 6.44 -13.63
N ARG A 125 -1.10 6.48 -14.77
CA ARG A 125 -1.60 5.31 -15.50
C ARG A 125 -0.55 4.22 -15.69
N ASP A 126 0.66 4.59 -16.12
CA ASP A 126 1.74 3.62 -16.37
C ASP A 126 2.19 2.96 -15.07
N THR A 127 2.35 3.73 -13.99
CA THR A 127 2.73 3.17 -12.69
C THR A 127 1.66 2.25 -12.09
N ILE A 128 0.37 2.60 -12.22
CA ILE A 128 -0.73 1.74 -11.78
C ILE A 128 -0.72 0.46 -12.61
N TRP A 129 -0.61 0.57 -13.94
CA TRP A 129 -0.49 -0.58 -14.84
C TRP A 129 0.66 -1.50 -14.42
N GLN A 130 1.85 -0.95 -14.15
CA GLN A 130 2.99 -1.74 -13.68
C GLN A 130 2.71 -2.45 -12.36
N SER A 131 1.95 -1.83 -11.46
CA SER A 131 1.59 -2.42 -10.17
C SER A 131 0.62 -3.59 -10.33
N VAL A 132 -0.39 -3.46 -11.21
CA VAL A 132 -1.34 -4.55 -11.50
C VAL A 132 -0.65 -5.66 -12.30
N ALA A 133 0.14 -5.30 -13.31
CA ALA A 133 0.77 -6.27 -14.20
C ALA A 133 1.86 -7.10 -13.51
N ASN A 134 2.72 -6.44 -12.73
CA ASN A 134 3.95 -7.04 -12.18
C ASN A 134 3.94 -7.22 -10.65
N GLY A 135 2.90 -6.76 -9.98
CA GLY A 135 2.75 -6.84 -8.54
C GLY A 135 3.66 -5.89 -7.78
N ARG A 136 3.48 -5.84 -6.46
CA ARG A 136 4.30 -5.05 -5.53
C ARG A 136 4.57 -5.85 -4.27
N ARG A 137 5.82 -5.80 -3.82
CA ARG A 137 6.35 -6.63 -2.72
C ARG A 137 7.22 -5.81 -1.78
N GLY A 138 6.62 -4.76 -1.20
CA GLY A 138 7.28 -3.92 -0.21
C GLY A 138 7.81 -4.73 0.98
N VAL A 139 8.87 -4.23 1.62
CA VAL A 139 9.47 -4.85 2.81
C VAL A 139 9.81 -3.73 3.80
N MET A 140 9.47 -3.96 5.06
CA MET A 140 9.92 -3.16 6.18
C MET A 140 10.67 -4.12 7.14
N PRO A 141 11.99 -3.95 7.36
CA PRO A 141 12.74 -4.87 8.22
C PRO A 141 12.25 -4.85 9.66
N ALA A 142 12.26 -6.01 10.33
CA ALA A 142 12.08 -6.06 11.78
C ALA A 142 13.26 -5.37 12.50
N TRP A 143 12.96 -4.60 13.54
CA TRP A 143 13.98 -3.90 14.32
C TRP A 143 14.24 -4.49 15.70
N GLN A 144 13.42 -5.43 16.18
CA GLN A 144 13.57 -6.01 17.52
C GLN A 144 14.92 -6.67 17.80
N ASP A 145 15.58 -7.21 16.77
CA ASP A 145 16.88 -7.87 16.91
C ASP A 145 18.05 -6.89 16.73
N ARG A 146 17.75 -5.61 16.45
CA ARG A 146 18.73 -4.56 16.13
C ARG A 146 18.71 -3.40 17.12
N LEU A 147 17.56 -3.14 17.74
CA LEU A 147 17.33 -2.06 18.67
C LEU A 147 16.72 -2.61 19.95
N ASP A 148 17.05 -2.01 21.09
CA ASP A 148 16.46 -2.41 22.36
C ASP A 148 14.96 -2.02 22.43
N PRO A 149 14.16 -2.70 23.28
CA PRO A 149 12.72 -2.46 23.36
C PRO A 149 12.33 -1.03 23.73
N LEU A 150 13.15 -0.30 24.50
CA LEU A 150 12.86 1.08 24.87
C LEU A 150 13.06 1.99 23.67
N THR A 151 14.14 1.81 22.91
CA THR A 151 14.39 2.56 21.67
C THR A 151 13.25 2.36 20.66
N ILE A 152 12.74 1.13 20.49
CA ILE A 152 11.62 0.85 19.57
C ILE A 152 10.35 1.57 20.02
N LYS A 153 10.04 1.56 21.32
CA LYS A 153 8.90 2.31 21.88
C LYS A 153 9.06 3.82 21.67
N SER A 154 10.25 4.37 21.90
CA SER A 154 10.53 5.78 21.66
C SER A 154 10.38 6.15 20.18
N LEU A 155 10.81 5.28 19.26
CA LEU A 155 10.60 5.47 17.83
C LEU A 155 9.12 5.43 17.45
N ALA A 156 8.33 4.54 18.05
CA ALA A 156 6.89 4.47 17.80
C ALA A 156 6.20 5.78 18.20
N VAL A 157 6.54 6.32 19.39
CA VAL A 157 6.03 7.64 19.85
C VAL A 157 6.48 8.77 18.92
N TYR A 158 7.74 8.75 18.47
CA TYR A 158 8.25 9.75 17.55
C TYR A 158 7.51 9.76 16.21
N VAL A 159 7.32 8.58 15.61
CA VAL A 159 6.61 8.43 14.33
C VAL A 159 5.13 8.81 14.48
N HIS A 160 4.49 8.39 15.56
CA HIS A 160 3.10 8.76 15.88
C HIS A 160 2.91 10.27 16.00
N ALA A 161 3.88 10.97 16.61
CA ALA A 161 3.85 12.43 16.73
C ALA A 161 4.07 13.18 15.40
N LEU A 162 4.57 12.52 14.35
CA LEU A 162 4.76 13.12 13.02
C LEU A 162 3.49 13.05 12.17
N GLY A 163 2.89 11.87 12.05
CA GLY A 163 1.75 11.59 11.15
C GLY A 163 0.39 11.88 11.76
N GLY A 164 0.22 13.11 12.29
CA GLY A 164 -1.07 13.71 12.62
C GLY A 164 -1.88 13.08 13.76
N GLY A 165 -1.41 11.98 14.37
CA GLY A 165 -2.01 11.40 15.56
C GLY A 165 -3.39 10.80 15.28
N GLU A 166 -3.40 9.67 14.61
CA GLU A 166 -4.49 8.71 14.78
C GLU A 166 -4.50 8.13 16.20
#